data_AF-A0A7Y5Z5T6-F1
#
_entry.id   AF-A0A7Y5Z5T6-F1
#
_cell.length_a   1.000
_cell.length_b   1.000
_cell.length_c   1.000
_cell.angle_alpha   90.00
_cell.angle_beta   90.00
_cell.angle_gamma   90.00
#
_symmetry.space_group_name_H-M   'P 1'
#
loop_
_entity.id
_entity.type
_entity.pdbx_description
1 polymer ?
#
loop_
_entity_poly.entity_id
_entity_poly.type
_entity_poly.pdbx_seq_one_letter_code
_entity_poly.pdbx_strand_id
1 'polypeptide(L)'
;MLALVEQRVDWFAVITVLSRSGYSPQSVADAIGVARTTLLGWKQGAEPRYTEGERLVSFWCQITGNDRSRLPMVAVGDWWAYHSKA
;
A
#
# COMPACT_ATOMS: atom_id res chain seq x y z
N MET A 1 13.60 24.10 14.70
CA MET A 1 13.63 22.64 14.92
C MET A 1 12.55 22.04 14.03
N LEU A 2 12.91 21.42 12.90
CA LEU A 2 11.93 20.76 12.03
C LEU A 2 11.47 19.50 12.78
N ALA A 3 10.18 19.41 13.09
CA ALA A 3 9.61 18.18 13.60
C ALA A 3 9.76 17.11 12.51
N LEU A 4 10.47 16.02 12.82
CA LEU A 4 10.51 14.85 11.95
C LEU A 4 9.10 14.27 11.95
N VAL A 5 8.38 14.47 10.85
CA VAL A 5 7.05 13.90 10.67
C VAL A 5 7.24 12.41 10.41
N GLU A 6 6.70 11.57 11.30
CA GLU A 6 6.69 10.12 11.10
C GLU A 6 5.99 9.80 9.77
N GLN A 7 6.65 9.01 8.94
CA GLN A 7 6.13 8.53 7.67
C GLN A 7 5.84 7.04 7.75
N ARG A 8 4.74 6.63 7.12
CA ARG A 8 4.37 5.22 6.93
C ARG A 8 4.12 4.94 5.47
N VAL A 9 4.13 3.66 5.12
CA VAL A 9 3.80 3.22 3.77
C VAL A 9 2.35 3.59 3.46
N ASP A 10 2.13 4.24 2.33
CA ASP A 10 0.79 4.50 1.80
C ASP A 10 0.33 3.26 1.02
N TRP A 11 -0.32 2.35 1.74
CA TRP A 11 -0.84 1.09 1.18
C TRP A 11 -1.90 1.32 0.10
N PHE A 12 -2.70 2.40 0.20
CA PHE A 12 -3.65 2.78 -0.83
C PHE A 12 -2.92 3.14 -2.13
N ALA A 13 -1.88 3.97 -2.06
CA ALA A 13 -1.10 4.36 -3.22
C ALA A 13 -0.33 3.15 -3.81
N VAL A 14 0.26 2.29 -2.98
CA VAL A 14 0.90 1.03 -3.42
C VAL A 14 -0.07 0.19 -4.25
N ILE A 15 -1.27 -0.09 -3.72
CA ILE A 15 -2.28 -0.91 -4.42
C ILE A 15 -2.82 -0.19 -5.66
N THR A 16 -2.91 1.15 -5.62
CA THR A 16 -3.37 1.95 -6.76
C THR A 16 -2.37 1.94 -7.91
N VAL A 17 -1.05 1.95 -7.63
CA VAL A 17 -0.03 1.79 -8.67
C VAL A 17 -0.17 0.43 -9.35
N LEU A 18 -0.32 -0.65 -8.60
CA LEU A 18 -0.56 -1.99 -9.17
C LEU A 18 -1.82 -2.02 -10.05
N SER A 19 -2.88 -1.34 -9.61
CA SER A 19 -4.12 -1.20 -10.39
C SER A 19 -3.88 -0.48 -11.72
N ARG A 20 -3.08 0.59 -11.71
CA ARG A 20 -2.71 1.36 -12.91
C ARG A 20 -1.79 0.58 -13.84
N SER A 21 -1.01 -0.37 -13.31
CA SER A 21 -0.20 -1.32 -14.08
C SER A 21 -1.02 -2.48 -14.68
N GLY A 22 -2.35 -2.45 -14.57
CA GLY A 22 -3.25 -3.44 -15.18
C GLY A 22 -3.65 -4.61 -14.28
N TYR A 23 -3.22 -4.63 -13.02
CA TYR A 23 -3.59 -5.70 -12.08
C TYR A 23 -4.92 -5.41 -11.41
N SER A 24 -5.87 -6.34 -11.53
CA SER A 24 -7.12 -6.29 -10.75
C SER A 24 -6.84 -6.53 -9.26
N PRO A 25 -7.72 -6.06 -8.34
CA PRO A 25 -7.61 -6.38 -6.92
C PRO A 25 -7.58 -7.89 -6.63
N GLN A 26 -8.28 -8.70 -7.44
CA GLN A 26 -8.27 -10.15 -7.29
C GLN A 26 -6.88 -10.71 -7.62
N SER A 27 -6.32 -10.36 -8.78
CA SER A 27 -5.00 -10.85 -9.19
C SER A 27 -3.87 -10.41 -8.26
N VAL A 28 -3.95 -9.22 -7.66
CA VAL A 28 -2.97 -8.80 -6.64
C VAL A 28 -3.09 -9.66 -5.39
N ALA A 29 -4.32 -9.89 -4.90
CA ALA A 29 -4.57 -10.70 -3.71
C ALA A 29 -4.08 -12.15 -3.88
N ASP A 30 -4.33 -12.73 -5.05
CA ASP A 30 -3.85 -14.08 -5.40
C ASP A 30 -2.32 -14.14 -5.44
N ALA A 31 -1.65 -13.13 -6.02
CA ALA A 31 -0.20 -13.08 -6.12
C ALA A 31 0.52 -13.02 -4.76
N ILE A 32 -0.12 -12.42 -3.75
CA ILE A 32 0.45 -12.28 -2.40
C ILE A 32 -0.14 -13.26 -1.38
N GLY A 33 -1.08 -14.11 -1.81
CA GLY A 33 -1.68 -15.17 -1.02
C GLY A 33 -2.60 -14.67 0.10
N VAL A 34 -3.46 -13.69 -0.19
CA VAL A 34 -4.49 -13.20 0.76
C VAL A 34 -5.88 -13.17 0.12
N ALA A 35 -6.93 -13.03 0.93
CA ALA A 35 -8.27 -12.84 0.41
C ALA A 35 -8.43 -11.45 -0.25
N ARG A 36 -9.23 -11.36 -1.32
CA ARG A 36 -9.55 -10.09 -1.98
C ARG A 36 -10.12 -9.04 -1.03
N THR A 37 -10.97 -9.46 -0.10
CA THR A 37 -11.55 -8.58 0.93
C THR A 37 -10.49 -7.99 1.85
N THR A 38 -9.45 -8.75 2.20
CA THR A 38 -8.30 -8.27 2.96
C THR A 38 -7.57 -7.15 2.20
N LEU A 39 -7.25 -7.37 0.92
CA LEU A 39 -6.60 -6.36 0.07
C LEU A 39 -7.45 -5.08 -0.05
N LEU A 40 -8.78 -5.22 -0.19
CA LEU A 40 -9.68 -4.07 -0.23
C LEU A 40 -9.72 -3.31 1.09
N GLY A 41 -9.67 -4.01 2.22
CA GLY A 41 -9.55 -3.39 3.54
C GLY A 41 -8.29 -2.53 3.64
N TRP A 42 -7.15 -3.02 3.13
CA TRP A 42 -5.92 -2.22 3.13
C TRP A 42 -6.00 -1.02 2.20
N LYS A 43 -6.64 -1.17 1.04
CA LYS A 43 -6.92 -0.04 0.14
C LYS A 43 -7.82 1.02 0.80
N GLN A 44 -8.66 0.63 1.75
CA GLN A 44 -9.52 1.53 2.53
C GLN A 44 -8.83 2.10 3.78
N GLY A 45 -7.57 1.72 4.02
CA GLY A 45 -6.73 2.30 5.06
C GLY A 45 -6.27 1.31 6.14
N ALA A 46 -6.76 0.07 6.17
CA ALA A 46 -6.22 -0.91 7.11
C ALA A 46 -4.73 -1.19 6.82
N GLU A 47 -3.95 -1.46 7.86
CA GLU A 47 -2.54 -1.80 7.71
C GLU A 47 -2.38 -3.34 7.61
N PRO A 48 -1.63 -3.87 6.63
CA PRO A 48 -1.29 -5.29 6.57
C PRO A 48 -0.40 -5.70 7.74
N ARG A 49 -0.45 -6.98 8.13
CA ARG A 49 0.56 -7.54 9.03
C ARG A 49 1.91 -7.62 8.32
N TYR A 50 2.99 -7.64 9.09
CA TYR A 50 4.36 -7.64 8.57
C TYR A 50 4.57 -8.57 7.36
N THR A 51 4.30 -9.87 7.50
CA THR A 51 4.53 -10.85 6.43
C THR A 51 3.70 -10.58 5.17
N GLU A 52 2.46 -10.11 5.33
CA GLU A 52 1.57 -9.80 4.21
C GLU A 52 2.00 -8.52 3.50
N GLY A 53 2.40 -7.51 4.28
CA GLY A 53 2.97 -6.26 3.80
C GLY A 53 4.27 -6.50 3.03
N GLU A 54 5.15 -7.37 3.52
CA GLU A 54 6.40 -7.74 2.82
C GLU A 54 6.12 -8.35 1.44
N ARG A 55 5.12 -9.22 1.32
CA ARG A 55 4.75 -9.81 0.02
C ARG A 55 4.19 -8.76 -0.93
N LEU A 56 3.34 -7.86 -0.43
CA LEU A 56 2.79 -6.76 -1.24
C LEU A 56 3.88 -5.80 -1.70
N VAL A 57 4.84 -5.46 -0.85
CA VAL A 57 5.99 -4.63 -1.22
C VAL A 57 6.84 -5.32 -2.27
N SER A 58 7.16 -6.60 -2.06
CA SER A 58 7.97 -7.39 -3.00
C SER A 58 7.31 -7.45 -4.38
N PHE A 59 6.00 -7.69 -4.41
CA PHE A 59 5.22 -7.68 -5.65
C PHE A 59 5.20 -6.29 -6.31
N TRP A 60 5.05 -5.22 -5.54
CA TRP A 60 5.12 -3.85 -6.05
C TRP A 60 6.50 -3.52 -6.66
N CYS A 61 7.60 -3.90 -6.00
CA CYS A 61 8.95 -3.71 -6.54
C CYS A 61 9.12 -4.48 -7.85
N GLN A 62 8.62 -5.73 -7.92
CA GLN A 62 8.67 -6.54 -9.13
C GLN A 62 7.90 -5.91 -10.29
N ILE A 63 6.69 -5.40 -10.06
CA ILE A 63 5.84 -4.83 -11.12
C ILE A 63 6.33 -3.45 -11.58
N THR A 64 6.90 -2.66 -10.68
CA THR A 64 7.33 -1.30 -11.01
C THR A 64 8.80 -1.19 -11.40
N GLY A 65 9.61 -2.21 -11.11
CA GLY A 65 11.07 -2.16 -11.27
C GLY A 65 11.77 -1.23 -10.27
N ASN A 66 11.03 -0.66 -9.31
CA ASN A 66 11.58 0.23 -8.31
C ASN A 66 12.13 -0.52 -7.10
N ASP A 67 13.07 0.13 -6.42
CA ASP A 67 13.51 -0.28 -5.09
C ASP A 67 12.50 0.09 -4.00
N ARG A 68 12.56 -0.61 -2.87
CA ARG A 68 11.74 -0.37 -1.68
C ARG A 68 11.80 1.08 -1.16
N SER A 69 12.94 1.75 -1.30
CA SER A 69 13.09 3.16 -0.91
C SER A 69 12.18 4.12 -1.68
N ARG A 70 11.59 3.67 -2.80
CA ARG A 70 10.64 4.42 -3.62
C ARG A 70 9.17 4.12 -3.29
N LEU A 71 8.91 3.33 -2.25
CA LEU A 71 7.54 3.09 -1.82
C LEU A 71 6.80 4.42 -1.60
N PRO A 72 5.54 4.51 -2.02
CA PRO A 72 4.67 5.61 -1.61
C PRO A 72 4.64 5.72 -0.08
N MET A 73 4.92 6.92 0.44
CA MET A 73 4.91 7.23 1.87
C MET A 73 3.90 8.34 2.15
N VAL A 74 3.26 8.26 3.31
CA VAL A 74 2.33 9.28 3.82
C VAL A 74 2.71 9.67 5.23
N ALA A 75 2.57 10.96 5.56
CA ALA A 75 2.72 11.44 6.92
C ALA A 75 1.59 10.89 7.81
N VAL A 76 1.90 10.44 9.02
CA VAL A 76 0.91 9.86 9.95
C VAL A 76 -0.26 10.83 10.20
N GLY A 77 -0.02 12.14 10.23
CA GLY A 77 -1.06 13.16 10.41
C GLY A 77 -1.97 13.38 9.20
N ASP A 78 -1.47 13.15 7.98
CA ASP A 78 -2.23 13.36 6.73
C ASP A 78 -3.08 12.15 6.36
N TRP A 79 -2.79 10.98 6.95
CA TRP A 79 -3.54 9.75 6.72
C TRP A 79 -5.03 9.90 7.10
N TRP A 80 -5.32 10.57 8.22
CA TRP A 80 -6.70 10.86 8.63
C TRP A 80 -7.40 11.84 7.66
N ALA A 81 -6.67 12.80 7.09
CA ALA A 81 -7.23 13.80 6.19
C ALA A 81 -7.64 13.21 4.81
N TYR A 82 -6.94 12.16 4.36
CA TYR A 82 -7.19 11.51 3.08
C TYR A 82 -8.36 10.51 3.12
N HIS A 83 -8.57 9.82 4.25
CA HIS A 83 -9.59 8.77 4.41
C HIS A 83 -10.88 9.21 5.11
N SER A 84 -10.91 10.40 5.76
CA SER A 84 -12.11 10.93 6.43
C SER A 84 -13.13 11.60 5.50
N LYS A 85 -12.77 11.84 4.23
CA LYS A 85 -13.69 12.35 3.20
C LYS A 85 -14.24 11.18 2.39
N ALA A 86 -15.19 10.46 2.98
CA ALA A 86 -16.11 9.57 2.27
C ALA A 86 -17.50 10.21 2.24
#